data_AF-A0A959W5R9-F1
#
_entry.id   AF-A0A959W5R9-F1
#
_cell.length_a   1.000
_cell.length_b   1.000
_cell.length_c   1.000
_cell.angle_alpha   90.00
_cell.angle_beta   90.00
_cell.angle_gamma   90.00
#
_symmetry.space_group_name_H-M   'P 1'
#
loop_
_entity.id
_entity.type
_entity.pdbx_description
1 polymer ?
#
loop_
_entity_poly.entity_id
_entity_poly.type
_entity_poly.pdbx_seq_one_letter_code
_entity_poly.pdbx_strand_id
1 'polypeptide(L)'
;MGLTSRARGTAFGAIALAVTLTAILFSFSSKATAAEIVNLGPPPPKVSKVNPDSGGVVSETVLTPASADSFWTPERLAAAKPADMPDPANSLDIPDFIGGASASAATGDFTPGNVTKFPQVVHGKIFFSVGANTYSCSGTIIDSLNRNVIFTAGHCVFDQATKSFVTNLVFIPGYENGVAPLGVGTAVSLYTTSQWVSQGSNSYDIGVVVLDQPAQNYFGSRQIAFDLNPKGLEYTLYGYPSKPNPPYDGEILRGCHSSFAGRDNGSSNLAPYPIAASPCYMQQGASGGGWVTLGNYVNSVVSYGYCDSAPSTCGFIFGPYFSNAAKSLYVNAGGSPPPKIKLLSAPPKVVHKRSVKFKFSGSAATLLGFTCKYDRRKPQTCASKITIKRLSPGKHTLRVWAVDQTGKKSKRAVVRSFKVKLRRR
;
A
#
# COMPACT_ATOMS: atom_id res chain seq x y z
N MET A 1 -48.08 -37.60 -65.55
CA MET A 1 -48.25 -36.14 -65.33
C MET A 1 -46.86 -35.60 -65.03
N GLY A 2 -46.07 -35.02 -65.94
CA GLY A 2 -46.40 -34.21 -67.12
C GLY A 2 -46.39 -32.74 -66.73
N LEU A 3 -45.49 -31.95 -67.38
CA LEU A 3 -45.26 -30.48 -67.37
C LEU A 3 -43.99 -30.05 -66.58
N THR A 4 -42.79 -29.96 -67.17
CA THR A 4 -42.20 -28.92 -68.08
C THR A 4 -42.15 -27.51 -67.46
N SER A 5 -40.99 -26.88 -67.29
CA SER A 5 -40.30 -26.03 -68.29
C SER A 5 -38.94 -25.58 -67.70
N ARG A 6 -37.77 -25.81 -68.34
CA ARG A 6 -36.98 -24.88 -69.22
C ARG A 6 -36.99 -23.41 -68.76
N ALA A 7 -35.91 -22.62 -68.81
CA ALA A 7 -34.49 -22.74 -69.15
C ALA A 7 -33.82 -21.36 -68.99
N ARG A 8 -32.50 -21.32 -69.15
CA ARG A 8 -31.60 -20.22 -69.57
C ARG A 8 -30.91 -19.43 -68.45
N GLY A 9 -29.57 -19.48 -68.51
CA GLY A 9 -28.67 -18.71 -67.67
C GLY A 9 -28.42 -17.31 -68.17
N THR A 10 -27.55 -16.61 -67.44
CA THR A 10 -26.69 -15.53 -67.91
C THR A 10 -25.62 -15.32 -66.84
N ALA A 11 -24.36 -15.31 -67.27
CA ALA A 11 -23.23 -14.90 -66.47
C ALA A 11 -23.10 -13.37 -66.52
N PHE A 12 -23.07 -12.72 -65.36
CA PHE A 12 -22.52 -11.39 -65.06
C PHE A 12 -22.34 -11.41 -63.54
N GLY A 13 -21.17 -11.22 -62.94
CA GLY A 13 -20.29 -10.08 -63.02
C GLY A 13 -19.79 -9.85 -61.58
N ALA A 14 -18.52 -9.47 -61.45
CA ALA A 14 -17.77 -9.40 -60.20
C ALA A 14 -18.41 -8.55 -59.09
N ILE A 15 -18.15 -8.89 -57.82
CA ILE A 15 -17.33 -8.12 -56.86
C ILE A 15 -17.26 -8.95 -55.56
N ALA A 16 -16.15 -9.66 -55.37
CA ALA A 16 -15.78 -10.19 -54.06
C ALA A 16 -15.05 -9.07 -53.31
N LEU A 17 -15.67 -8.55 -52.25
CA LEU A 17 -15.02 -7.59 -51.35
C LEU A 17 -14.00 -8.35 -50.50
N ALA A 18 -12.78 -8.49 -51.00
CA ALA A 18 -11.65 -9.01 -50.24
C ALA A 18 -11.21 -7.94 -49.23
N VAL A 19 -11.69 -8.03 -47.99
CA VAL A 19 -11.13 -7.28 -46.87
C VAL A 19 -9.79 -7.92 -46.51
N THR A 20 -8.71 -7.33 -47.01
CA THR A 20 -7.33 -7.66 -46.62
C THR A 20 -7.09 -7.15 -45.20
N LEU A 21 -7.18 -8.05 -44.22
CA LEU A 21 -6.72 -7.77 -42.86
C LEU A 21 -5.19 -7.86 -42.84
N THR A 22 -4.51 -6.76 -43.16
CA THR A 22 -3.06 -6.63 -42.96
C THR A 22 -2.75 -6.79 -41.47
N ALA A 23 -2.23 -7.95 -41.07
CA ALA A 23 -1.65 -8.16 -39.76
C ALA A 23 -0.36 -7.35 -39.66
N ILE A 24 -0.44 -6.18 -39.02
CA ILE A 24 0.74 -5.40 -38.63
C ILE A 24 1.38 -6.13 -37.43
N LEU A 25 2.35 -6.99 -37.72
CA LEU A 25 3.26 -7.56 -36.73
C LEU A 25 4.18 -6.43 -36.22
N PHE A 26 3.73 -5.72 -35.18
CA PHE A 26 4.63 -4.88 -34.38
C PHE A 26 5.58 -5.80 -33.61
N SER A 27 6.78 -5.98 -34.15
CA SER A 27 7.92 -6.55 -33.44
C SER A 27 8.39 -5.52 -32.40
N PHE A 28 7.77 -5.53 -31.21
CA PHE A 28 8.30 -4.78 -30.08
C PHE A 28 9.53 -5.52 -29.53
N SER A 29 10.72 -4.98 -29.83
CA SER A 29 11.96 -5.31 -29.13
C SER A 29 11.84 -4.85 -27.67
N SER A 30 11.30 -5.71 -26.80
CA SER A 30 11.17 -5.46 -25.37
C SER A 30 12.51 -5.58 -24.65
N LYS A 31 13.27 -4.48 -24.62
CA LYS A 31 14.30 -4.23 -23.60
C LYS A 31 13.82 -3.22 -22.56
N ALA A 32 12.56 -3.32 -22.13
CA ALA A 32 12.09 -2.62 -20.94
C ALA A 32 12.48 -3.44 -19.71
N THR A 33 13.48 -2.96 -18.97
CA THR A 33 13.80 -3.51 -17.64
C THR A 33 12.65 -3.23 -16.67
N ALA A 34 12.34 -4.16 -15.77
CA ALA A 34 11.24 -4.08 -14.78
C ALA A 34 11.16 -2.78 -13.94
N ALA A 35 12.19 -1.94 -13.96
CA ALA A 35 12.20 -0.62 -13.33
C ALA A 35 11.37 0.46 -14.07
N GLU A 36 11.00 0.27 -15.34
CA GLU A 36 10.31 1.30 -16.14
C GLU A 36 8.77 1.24 -16.11
N ILE A 37 8.19 0.16 -15.59
CA ILE A 37 6.72 0.00 -15.48
C ILE A 37 6.16 0.68 -14.20
N VAL A 38 7.04 1.18 -13.32
CA VAL A 38 6.67 1.80 -12.03
C VAL A 38 6.60 3.34 -12.14
N ASN A 39 5.68 3.89 -12.94
CA ASN A 39 5.13 5.26 -12.80
C ASN A 39 4.33 5.70 -14.04
N LEU A 40 3.10 5.19 -14.21
CA LEU A 40 2.11 5.82 -15.09
C LEU A 40 0.90 6.39 -14.32
N GLY A 41 0.90 6.29 -12.99
CA GLY A 41 -0.09 6.94 -12.14
C GLY A 41 0.17 8.45 -11.99
N PRO A 42 -0.89 9.26 -11.78
CA PRO A 42 -0.73 10.64 -11.32
C PRO A 42 0.16 10.67 -10.05
N PRO A 43 0.93 11.75 -9.82
CA PRO A 43 1.71 11.89 -8.59
C PRO A 43 0.80 11.74 -7.36
N PRO A 44 1.25 11.09 -6.28
CA PRO A 44 0.45 10.97 -5.07
C PRO A 44 -0.01 12.36 -4.60
N PRO A 45 -1.27 12.52 -4.14
CA PRO A 45 -1.82 13.80 -3.73
C PRO A 45 -0.99 14.45 -2.61
N LYS A 46 -1.13 15.77 -2.45
CA LYS A 46 -0.39 16.56 -1.45
C LYS A 46 -0.73 16.07 -0.04
N VAL A 47 0.19 15.34 0.57
CA VAL A 47 0.09 14.83 1.94
C VAL A 47 0.59 15.88 2.95
N SER A 48 -0.06 15.94 4.10
CA SER A 48 0.31 16.85 5.21
C SER A 48 1.60 16.39 5.89
N LYS A 49 2.45 17.35 6.30
CA LYS A 49 3.68 17.07 7.07
C LYS A 49 3.35 16.43 8.42
N VAL A 50 4.16 15.46 8.83
CA VAL A 50 4.08 14.74 10.11
C VAL A 50 4.32 15.67 11.30
N ASN A 51 3.51 15.53 12.35
CA ASN A 51 3.93 15.79 13.72
C ASN A 51 4.26 14.42 14.36
N PRO A 52 5.54 14.10 14.63
CA PRO A 52 5.94 12.77 15.14
C PRO A 52 5.28 12.40 16.47
N ASP A 53 4.86 13.41 17.25
CA ASP A 53 4.36 13.27 18.61
C ASP A 53 2.84 13.05 18.71
N SER A 54 2.08 13.16 17.60
CA SER A 54 0.61 13.14 17.66
C SER A 54 -0.02 11.75 17.48
N GLY A 55 0.78 10.68 17.40
CA GLY A 55 0.31 9.36 16.97
C GLY A 55 0.61 8.19 17.91
N GLY A 56 1.28 8.44 19.05
CA GLY A 56 1.66 7.47 20.10
C GLY A 56 1.98 6.05 19.59
N VAL A 57 3.26 5.71 19.45
CA VAL A 57 3.69 4.35 19.07
C VAL A 57 4.08 3.56 20.32
N VAL A 58 3.58 2.34 20.43
CA VAL A 58 4.00 1.37 21.45
C VAL A 58 4.71 0.22 20.73
N SER A 59 5.78 -0.30 21.31
CA SER A 59 6.59 -1.34 20.69
C SER A 59 7.14 -2.34 21.67
N GLU A 60 7.38 -3.56 21.21
CA GLU A 60 8.11 -4.60 21.91
C GLU A 60 9.25 -5.14 21.04
N THR A 61 10.43 -5.34 21.64
CA THR A 61 11.53 -6.08 21.03
C THR A 61 11.42 -7.54 21.45
N VAL A 62 11.36 -8.44 20.47
CA VAL A 62 11.23 -9.88 20.72
C VAL A 62 12.61 -10.43 21.08
N LEU A 63 12.82 -10.74 22.37
CA LEU A 63 14.15 -11.11 22.90
C LEU A 63 14.58 -12.55 22.58
N THR A 64 13.74 -13.35 21.91
CA THR A 64 14.09 -14.73 21.49
C THR A 64 13.51 -15.11 20.10
N PRO A 65 14.06 -14.58 18.99
CA PRO A 65 13.60 -14.94 17.65
C PRO A 65 13.78 -16.44 17.34
N ALA A 66 14.90 -17.03 17.78
CA ALA A 66 15.26 -18.42 17.47
C ALA A 66 14.27 -19.47 18.01
N SER A 67 13.39 -19.13 18.96
CA SER A 67 12.38 -20.06 19.46
C SER A 67 11.19 -20.19 18.51
N ALA A 68 10.89 -19.17 17.69
CA ALA A 68 9.73 -19.17 16.81
C ALA A 68 9.83 -20.26 15.73
N ASP A 69 11.01 -20.43 15.12
CA ASP A 69 11.26 -21.49 14.11
C ASP A 69 11.11 -22.88 14.71
N SER A 70 11.51 -23.08 15.98
CA SER A 70 11.36 -24.35 16.68
C SER A 70 9.95 -24.56 17.28
N PHE A 71 9.22 -23.46 17.50
CA PHE A 71 7.86 -23.47 18.03
C PHE A 71 6.89 -23.88 16.92
N TRP A 72 7.02 -23.33 15.72
CA TRP A 72 6.09 -23.62 14.62
C TRP A 72 6.40 -24.95 13.93
N THR A 73 5.66 -25.99 14.32
CA THR A 73 5.60 -27.26 13.58
C THR A 73 4.45 -27.22 12.57
N PRO A 74 4.45 -28.09 11.53
CA PRO A 74 3.32 -28.22 10.61
C PRO A 74 1.97 -28.40 11.32
N GLU A 75 1.93 -29.16 12.42
CA GLU A 75 0.73 -29.39 13.21
C GLU A 75 0.24 -28.11 13.89
N ARG A 76 1.16 -27.29 14.45
CA ARG A 76 0.78 -26.01 15.06
C ARG A 76 0.35 -24.97 14.05
N LEU A 77 0.94 -24.97 12.85
CA LEU A 77 0.49 -24.13 11.74
C LEU A 77 -0.95 -24.52 11.33
N ALA A 78 -1.21 -25.81 11.12
CA ALA A 78 -2.53 -26.32 10.75
C ALA A 78 -3.59 -26.11 11.85
N ALA A 79 -3.20 -26.16 13.13
CA ALA A 79 -4.11 -25.95 14.26
C ALA A 79 -4.37 -24.47 14.60
N ALA A 80 -3.62 -23.54 14.01
CA ALA A 80 -3.74 -22.12 14.33
C ALA A 80 -5.11 -21.58 13.88
N LYS A 81 -5.84 -20.99 14.83
CA LYS A 81 -7.17 -20.43 14.57
C LYS A 81 -7.03 -19.08 13.86
N PRO A 82 -7.95 -18.66 12.99
CA PRO A 82 -7.92 -17.27 12.54
C PRO A 82 -8.07 -16.35 13.77
N ALA A 83 -7.25 -15.30 13.85
CA ALA A 83 -7.40 -14.28 14.88
C ALA A 83 -8.80 -13.68 14.76
N ASP A 84 -9.52 -13.65 15.88
CA ASP A 84 -10.85 -13.10 15.95
C ASP A 84 -10.82 -11.72 16.58
N MET A 85 -11.63 -10.83 16.04
CA MET A 85 -11.89 -9.52 16.60
C MET A 85 -13.37 -9.48 16.90
N PRO A 86 -13.79 -9.36 18.17
CA PRO A 86 -15.20 -9.24 18.48
C PRO A 86 -15.76 -8.01 17.75
N ASP A 87 -16.95 -8.18 17.18
CA ASP A 87 -17.65 -7.11 16.49
C ASP A 87 -17.67 -5.83 17.36
N PRO A 88 -17.48 -4.65 16.76
CA PRO A 88 -17.59 -3.40 17.50
C PRO A 88 -18.95 -3.33 18.20
N ALA A 89 -18.96 -3.22 19.52
CA ALA A 89 -20.19 -3.30 20.30
C ALA A 89 -21.18 -2.19 19.94
N ASN A 90 -22.41 -2.60 19.64
CA ASN A 90 -23.66 -1.84 19.57
C ASN A 90 -23.74 -0.64 18.59
N SER A 91 -24.72 -0.78 17.70
CA SER A 91 -25.18 0.12 16.63
C SER A 91 -24.19 0.29 15.48
N LEU A 92 -24.46 -0.46 14.41
CA LEU A 92 -24.20 0.00 13.05
C LEU A 92 -24.90 1.36 12.84
N ASP A 93 -24.23 2.44 13.23
CA ASP A 93 -24.56 3.78 12.78
C ASP A 93 -23.43 4.21 11.85
N ILE A 94 -23.56 3.80 10.57
CA ILE A 94 -22.61 4.14 9.50
C ILE A 94 -23.30 5.16 8.58
N PRO A 95 -23.39 6.44 8.98
CA PRO A 95 -24.13 7.46 8.24
C PRO A 95 -23.51 7.86 6.89
N ASP A 96 -22.27 7.44 6.60
CA ASP A 96 -21.48 7.91 5.43
C ASP A 96 -21.27 6.85 4.32
N PHE A 97 -22.12 5.82 4.23
CA PHE A 97 -22.14 4.97 3.04
C PHE A 97 -22.60 5.76 1.83
N ILE A 98 -21.89 5.62 0.70
CA ILE A 98 -22.31 6.24 -0.57
C ILE A 98 -23.74 5.76 -0.86
N GLY A 99 -24.69 6.71 -0.96
CA GLY A 99 -26.10 6.41 -1.15
C GLY A 99 -26.31 5.40 -2.29
N GLY A 100 -26.84 4.22 -1.95
CA GLY A 100 -27.06 3.11 -2.88
C GLY A 100 -26.01 1.99 -2.86
N ALA A 101 -24.97 2.07 -2.02
CA ALA A 101 -24.05 0.95 -1.82
C ALA A 101 -24.77 -0.21 -1.13
N SER A 102 -25.27 -1.17 -1.90
CA SER A 102 -25.58 -2.51 -1.40
C SER A 102 -24.32 -3.37 -1.47
N ALA A 103 -24.11 -4.22 -0.48
CA ALA A 103 -23.11 -5.27 -0.61
C ALA A 103 -23.44 -6.12 -1.85
N SER A 104 -22.52 -6.17 -2.81
CA SER A 104 -22.63 -7.08 -3.95
C SER A 104 -22.00 -8.42 -3.57
N ALA A 105 -22.75 -9.50 -3.69
CA ALA A 105 -22.23 -10.84 -3.47
C ALA A 105 -21.23 -11.22 -4.59
N ALA A 106 -20.01 -11.55 -4.18
CA ALA A 106 -19.01 -12.34 -4.92
C ALA A 106 -18.35 -11.78 -6.19
N THR A 107 -18.74 -10.64 -6.76
CA THR A 107 -18.13 -10.19 -8.04
C THR A 107 -16.68 -9.70 -7.92
N GLY A 108 -16.17 -9.49 -6.71
CA GLY A 108 -14.81 -8.99 -6.45
C GLY A 108 -13.80 -10.05 -5.98
N ASP A 109 -14.24 -11.19 -5.45
CA ASP A 109 -13.34 -12.17 -4.82
C ASP A 109 -12.61 -13.01 -5.88
N PHE A 110 -11.32 -13.25 -5.69
CA PHE A 110 -10.50 -14.06 -6.59
C PHE A 110 -9.39 -14.80 -5.84
N THR A 111 -8.81 -15.80 -6.52
CA THR A 111 -7.58 -16.45 -6.06
C THR A 111 -6.42 -15.85 -6.85
N PRO A 112 -5.49 -15.14 -6.20
CA PRO A 112 -4.29 -14.67 -6.88
C PRO A 112 -3.52 -15.85 -7.49
N GLY A 113 -2.82 -15.59 -8.60
CA GLY A 113 -1.93 -16.59 -9.21
C GLY A 113 -0.72 -16.92 -8.33
N ASN A 114 0.34 -17.45 -8.93
CA ASN A 114 1.53 -17.97 -8.25
C ASN A 114 2.00 -17.13 -7.04
N VAL A 115 1.79 -17.66 -5.84
CA VAL A 115 2.10 -17.01 -4.55
C VAL A 115 3.59 -16.93 -4.23
N THR A 116 4.44 -17.63 -4.99
CA THR A 116 5.91 -17.60 -4.81
C THR A 116 6.61 -16.52 -5.65
N LYS A 117 5.84 -15.74 -6.43
CA LYS A 117 6.37 -14.69 -7.31
C LYS A 117 5.75 -13.33 -6.99
N PHE A 118 6.53 -12.27 -7.23
CA PHE A 118 5.99 -10.91 -7.23
C PHE A 118 4.93 -10.79 -8.35
N PRO A 119 3.75 -10.21 -8.07
CA PRO A 119 3.44 -9.37 -6.91
C PRO A 119 2.77 -10.06 -5.72
N GLN A 120 2.58 -11.39 -5.73
CA GLN A 120 1.81 -12.09 -4.70
C GLN A 120 2.65 -12.52 -3.49
N VAL A 121 3.93 -12.83 -3.71
CA VAL A 121 4.87 -13.29 -2.66
C VAL A 121 5.04 -12.34 -1.47
N VAL A 122 4.72 -11.05 -1.65
CA VAL A 122 4.81 -10.04 -0.58
C VAL A 122 3.60 -10.05 0.35
N HIS A 123 2.55 -10.80 0.02
CA HIS A 123 1.35 -11.02 0.82
C HIS A 123 1.44 -12.39 1.48
N GLY A 124 1.81 -12.42 2.76
CA GLY A 124 2.07 -13.64 3.49
C GLY A 124 1.09 -13.87 4.63
N LYS A 125 1.05 -15.12 5.08
CA LYS A 125 0.28 -15.53 6.25
C LYS A 125 1.11 -15.27 7.50
N ILE A 126 0.49 -14.70 8.52
CA ILE A 126 1.10 -14.48 9.84
C ILE A 126 0.61 -15.56 10.78
N PHE A 127 1.50 -16.08 11.62
CA PHE A 127 1.14 -16.94 12.75
C PHE A 127 1.72 -16.38 14.03
N PHE A 128 1.02 -16.51 15.15
CA PHE A 128 1.45 -16.04 16.46
C PHE A 128 0.77 -16.82 17.59
N SER A 129 1.19 -16.60 18.83
CA SER A 129 0.55 -17.18 20.01
C SER A 129 0.13 -16.13 21.04
N VAL A 130 -1.01 -16.40 21.69
CA VAL A 130 -1.49 -15.71 22.89
C VAL A 130 -1.65 -16.76 23.98
N GLY A 131 -0.80 -16.71 25.00
CA GLY A 131 -0.66 -17.80 25.96
C GLY A 131 -0.32 -19.11 25.25
N ALA A 132 -1.09 -20.16 25.51
CA ALA A 132 -0.91 -21.49 24.88
C ALA A 132 -1.62 -21.63 23.52
N ASN A 133 -2.45 -20.67 23.12
CA ASN A 133 -3.25 -20.74 21.90
C ASN A 133 -2.49 -20.14 20.71
N THR A 134 -2.65 -20.76 19.54
CA THR A 134 -2.06 -20.30 18.28
C THR A 134 -3.11 -19.68 17.36
N TYR A 135 -2.72 -18.62 16.68
CA TYR A 135 -3.58 -17.84 15.81
C TYR A 135 -2.91 -17.52 14.47
N SER A 136 -3.72 -17.14 13.49
CA SER A 136 -3.26 -16.69 12.19
C SER A 136 -3.91 -15.37 11.74
N CYS A 137 -3.12 -14.60 11.02
CA CYS A 137 -3.47 -13.34 10.38
C CYS A 137 -2.85 -13.31 8.96
N SER A 138 -2.88 -12.14 8.34
CA SER A 138 -2.23 -11.81 7.09
C SER A 138 -1.35 -10.57 7.26
N GLY A 139 -0.42 -10.38 6.34
CA GLY A 139 0.43 -9.19 6.32
C GLY A 139 0.99 -8.90 4.93
N THR A 140 1.50 -7.69 4.75
CA THR A 140 2.14 -7.28 3.48
C THR A 140 3.51 -6.65 3.70
N ILE A 141 4.52 -7.10 2.96
CA ILE A 141 5.87 -6.50 2.97
C ILE A 141 5.83 -5.11 2.32
N ILE A 142 6.28 -4.09 3.06
CA ILE A 142 6.28 -2.68 2.66
C ILE A 142 7.69 -2.16 2.45
N ASP A 143 7.96 -1.48 1.33
CA ASP A 143 9.24 -0.83 1.04
C ASP A 143 9.74 -0.05 2.25
N SER A 144 10.96 -0.36 2.71
CA SER A 144 11.49 0.27 3.92
C SER A 144 13.01 0.36 3.89
N LEU A 145 13.58 1.22 4.74
CA LEU A 145 15.00 1.47 4.84
C LEU A 145 15.79 0.19 5.12
N ASN A 146 15.32 -0.58 6.09
CA ASN A 146 15.94 -1.81 6.58
C ASN A 146 15.45 -3.06 5.83
N ARG A 147 14.52 -2.90 4.89
CA ARG A 147 14.05 -3.92 3.96
C ARG A 147 13.32 -5.12 4.60
N ASN A 148 12.79 -4.94 5.80
CA ASN A 148 12.26 -6.02 6.65
C ASN A 148 10.93 -5.65 7.35
N VAL A 149 10.17 -4.70 6.80
CA VAL A 149 8.93 -4.18 7.43
C VAL A 149 7.71 -4.81 6.78
N ILE A 150 6.77 -5.26 7.62
CA ILE A 150 5.45 -5.77 7.24
C ILE A 150 4.37 -4.94 7.92
N PHE A 151 3.35 -4.53 7.17
CA PHE A 151 2.13 -3.97 7.74
C PHE A 151 1.08 -5.06 7.92
N THR A 152 0.38 -5.00 9.05
CA THR A 152 -0.70 -5.90 9.48
C THR A 152 -1.70 -5.12 10.36
N ALA A 153 -2.68 -5.79 10.95
CA ALA A 153 -3.62 -5.18 11.89
C ALA A 153 -3.01 -5.12 13.30
N GLY A 154 -3.47 -4.19 14.13
CA GLY A 154 -3.02 -4.03 15.51
C GLY A 154 -3.33 -5.27 16.36
N HIS A 155 -4.51 -5.87 16.17
CA HIS A 155 -4.91 -7.10 16.86
C HIS A 155 -4.08 -8.33 16.46
N CYS A 156 -3.39 -8.29 15.32
CA CYS A 156 -2.47 -9.36 14.90
C CYS A 156 -1.11 -9.29 15.62
N VAL A 157 -0.81 -8.18 16.31
CA VAL A 157 0.46 -7.98 17.04
C VAL A 157 0.27 -7.73 18.53
N PHE A 158 -0.93 -7.31 18.96
CA PHE A 158 -1.25 -6.98 20.34
C PHE A 158 -2.64 -7.49 20.71
N ASP A 159 -2.69 -8.30 21.76
CA ASP A 159 -3.92 -8.89 22.27
C ASP A 159 -4.60 -7.96 23.29
N GLN A 160 -5.86 -7.63 23.03
CA GLN A 160 -6.63 -6.69 23.86
C GLN A 160 -7.10 -7.31 25.19
N ALA A 161 -7.26 -8.64 25.24
CA ALA A 161 -7.73 -9.33 26.44
C ALA A 161 -6.62 -9.40 27.50
N THR A 162 -5.41 -9.77 27.10
CA THR A 162 -4.23 -9.86 27.97
C THR A 162 -3.43 -8.55 28.06
N LYS A 163 -3.78 -7.55 27.24
CA LYS A 163 -3.09 -6.25 27.15
C LYS A 163 -1.58 -6.38 26.94
N SER A 164 -1.17 -7.33 26.11
CA SER A 164 0.23 -7.66 25.84
C SER A 164 0.47 -7.89 24.35
N PHE A 165 1.71 -7.69 23.87
CA PHE A 165 2.05 -8.11 22.52
C PHE A 165 1.99 -9.64 22.41
N VAL A 166 1.72 -10.11 21.20
CA VAL A 166 1.70 -11.54 20.89
C VAL A 166 3.12 -12.10 20.83
N THR A 167 3.23 -13.41 21.04
CA THR A 167 4.51 -14.12 21.07
C THR A 167 4.65 -15.05 19.86
N ASN A 168 5.87 -15.54 19.62
CA ASN A 168 6.18 -16.47 18.52
C ASN A 168 5.68 -15.99 17.15
N LEU A 169 5.68 -14.67 16.88
CA LEU A 169 5.13 -14.17 15.63
C LEU A 169 6.07 -14.48 14.46
N VAL A 170 5.54 -15.15 13.44
CA VAL A 170 6.20 -15.42 12.18
C VAL A 170 5.37 -14.96 10.98
N PHE A 171 6.04 -14.65 9.89
CA PHE A 171 5.46 -14.32 8.60
C PHE A 171 5.95 -15.31 7.54
N ILE A 172 5.02 -15.93 6.82
CA ILE A 172 5.32 -16.94 5.81
C ILE A 172 4.93 -16.39 4.42
N PRO A 173 5.91 -15.91 3.62
CA PRO A 173 5.66 -15.48 2.25
C PRO A 173 5.36 -16.67 1.36
N GLY A 174 4.35 -16.54 0.51
CA GLY A 174 3.95 -17.61 -0.41
C GLY A 174 3.41 -18.85 0.30
N TYR A 175 2.89 -18.71 1.52
CA TYR A 175 2.21 -19.80 2.23
C TYR A 175 1.10 -20.39 1.34
N GLU A 176 1.04 -21.71 1.27
CA GLU A 176 -0.02 -22.40 0.54
C GLU A 176 -0.20 -23.82 1.12
N ASN A 177 -1.40 -24.16 1.58
CA ASN A 177 -1.78 -25.50 2.05
C ASN A 177 -0.80 -26.10 3.08
N GLY A 178 -0.51 -25.36 4.15
CA GLY A 178 0.41 -25.77 5.22
C GLY A 178 1.89 -25.69 4.86
N VAL A 179 2.25 -25.24 3.65
CA VAL A 179 3.64 -25.20 3.17
C VAL A 179 4.22 -23.79 3.26
N ALA A 180 5.47 -23.69 3.73
CA ALA A 180 6.29 -22.48 3.75
C ALA A 180 7.40 -22.55 2.68
N PRO A 181 7.08 -22.46 1.37
CA PRO A 181 8.02 -22.80 0.29
C PRO A 181 9.23 -21.88 0.20
N LEU A 182 9.15 -20.68 0.80
CA LEU A 182 10.19 -19.66 0.77
C LEU A 182 10.82 -19.44 2.16
N GLY A 183 10.54 -20.34 3.10
CA GLY A 183 10.97 -20.24 4.49
C GLY A 183 10.06 -19.35 5.33
N VAL A 184 10.50 -19.10 6.55
CA VAL A 184 9.78 -18.39 7.60
C VAL A 184 10.56 -17.14 7.95
N GLY A 185 9.87 -16.00 8.02
CA GLY A 185 10.42 -14.75 8.52
C GLY A 185 10.03 -14.54 9.97
N THR A 186 11.00 -14.41 10.87
CA THR A 186 10.74 -14.30 12.30
C THR A 186 10.70 -12.85 12.74
N ALA A 187 9.71 -12.49 13.56
CA ALA A 187 9.58 -11.15 14.10
C ALA A 187 10.64 -10.86 15.17
N VAL A 188 11.30 -9.71 15.05
CA VAL A 188 12.25 -9.18 16.06
C VAL A 188 11.72 -7.94 16.76
N SER A 189 10.75 -7.24 16.16
CA SER A 189 10.07 -6.13 16.82
C SER A 189 8.64 -6.00 16.32
N LEU A 190 7.73 -5.71 17.26
CA LEU A 190 6.32 -5.49 17.02
C LEU A 190 5.97 -4.06 17.41
N TYR A 191 5.15 -3.40 16.61
CA TYR A 191 4.68 -2.04 16.86
C TYR A 191 3.17 -1.97 16.66
N THR A 192 2.50 -1.19 17.49
CA THR A 192 1.09 -0.82 17.31
C THR A 192 0.85 0.58 17.88
N THR A 193 -0.36 1.11 17.68
CA THR A 193 -0.73 2.43 18.15
C THR A 193 -1.07 2.42 19.65
N SER A 194 -0.84 3.53 20.33
CA SER A 194 -1.23 3.73 21.74
C SER A 194 -2.75 3.71 21.92
N GLN A 195 -3.49 4.19 20.92
CA GLN A 195 -4.95 4.18 20.87
C GLN A 195 -5.47 2.75 20.77
N TRP A 196 -4.79 1.90 19.98
CA TRP A 196 -5.08 0.47 19.98
C TRP A 196 -4.86 -0.10 21.38
N VAL A 197 -3.65 -0.01 21.93
CA VAL A 197 -3.31 -0.58 23.25
C VAL A 197 -4.29 -0.15 24.35
N SER A 198 -4.61 1.15 24.41
CA SER A 198 -5.44 1.72 25.48
C SER A 198 -6.93 1.44 25.31
N GLN A 199 -7.47 1.54 24.09
CA GLN A 199 -8.92 1.60 23.86
C GLN A 199 -9.46 0.49 22.94
N GLY A 200 -8.59 -0.25 22.24
CA GLY A 200 -9.03 -1.21 21.21
C GLY A 200 -9.77 -0.53 20.04
N SER A 201 -9.46 0.73 19.75
CA SER A 201 -10.18 1.51 18.73
C SER A 201 -9.86 1.02 17.32
N ASN A 202 -10.88 0.66 16.54
CA ASN A 202 -10.72 0.17 15.16
C ASN A 202 -10.13 1.23 14.22
N SER A 203 -10.31 2.52 14.50
CA SER A 203 -9.63 3.63 13.81
C SER A 203 -8.10 3.50 13.82
N TYR A 204 -7.57 2.77 14.80
CA TYR A 204 -6.16 2.67 15.09
C TYR A 204 -5.66 1.22 15.17
N ASP A 205 -6.44 0.26 14.65
CA ASP A 205 -6.07 -1.15 14.55
C ASP A 205 -5.01 -1.40 13.47
N ILE A 206 -3.81 -0.87 13.71
CA ILE A 206 -2.67 -0.89 12.79
C ILE A 206 -1.48 -1.50 13.52
N GLY A 207 -0.93 -2.57 12.94
CA GLY A 207 0.24 -3.27 13.43
C GLY A 207 1.40 -3.20 12.43
N VAL A 208 2.62 -3.22 12.95
CA VAL A 208 3.83 -3.37 12.13
C VAL A 208 4.72 -4.44 12.74
N VAL A 209 5.21 -5.31 11.87
CA VAL A 209 6.18 -6.36 12.20
C VAL A 209 7.50 -6.02 11.51
N VAL A 210 8.60 -6.06 12.28
CA VAL A 210 9.96 -5.99 11.75
C VAL A 210 10.56 -7.39 11.84
N LEU A 211 11.02 -7.90 10.70
CA LEU A 211 11.64 -9.22 10.59
C LEU A 211 13.14 -9.20 10.89
N ASP A 212 13.68 -10.35 11.29
CA ASP A 212 15.10 -10.60 11.51
C ASP A 212 15.96 -10.48 10.23
N GLN A 213 15.35 -10.73 9.07
CA GLN A 213 16.03 -10.64 7.75
C GLN A 213 15.45 -9.55 6.84
N PRO A 214 16.26 -8.99 5.93
CA PRO A 214 15.80 -8.03 4.91
C PRO A 214 14.99 -8.71 3.79
N ALA A 215 13.78 -9.16 4.12
CA ALA A 215 12.86 -9.90 3.24
C ALA A 215 12.65 -9.28 1.85
N GLN A 216 12.69 -7.95 1.73
CA GLN A 216 12.51 -7.26 0.44
C GLN A 216 13.62 -7.55 -0.57
N ASN A 217 14.81 -8.00 -0.13
CA ASN A 217 15.88 -8.41 -1.04
C ASN A 217 15.51 -9.65 -1.85
N TYR A 218 14.61 -10.49 -1.32
CA TYR A 218 14.22 -11.76 -1.94
C TYR A 218 12.85 -11.66 -2.62
N PHE A 219 11.91 -10.98 -1.98
CA PHE A 219 10.50 -11.01 -2.36
C PHE A 219 10.01 -9.70 -3.01
N GLY A 220 10.80 -8.63 -2.93
CA GLY A 220 10.35 -7.29 -3.26
C GLY A 220 9.42 -6.71 -2.20
N SER A 221 8.64 -5.70 -2.57
CA SER A 221 7.71 -5.02 -1.65
C SER A 221 6.58 -4.31 -2.38
N ARG A 222 5.50 -4.02 -1.65
CA ARG A 222 4.56 -2.97 -2.03
C ARG A 222 5.09 -1.61 -1.54
N GLN A 223 4.67 -0.54 -2.21
CA GLN A 223 4.84 0.80 -1.65
C GLN A 223 3.76 1.07 -0.60
N ILE A 224 3.90 2.14 0.17
CA ILE A 224 2.88 2.59 1.14
C ILE A 224 2.54 4.05 0.88
N ALA A 225 1.26 4.40 1.03
CA ALA A 225 0.78 5.75 0.89
C ALA A 225 -0.11 6.13 2.08
N PHE A 226 -0.05 7.41 2.45
CA PHE A 226 -0.80 7.98 3.57
C PHE A 226 -1.63 9.17 3.11
N ASP A 227 -2.66 9.52 3.88
CA ASP A 227 -3.58 10.63 3.62
C ASP A 227 -4.17 10.67 2.20
N LEU A 228 -4.34 9.51 1.55
CA LEU A 228 -5.00 9.46 0.25
C LEU A 228 -6.49 9.75 0.44
N ASN A 229 -7.07 10.59 -0.43
CA ASN A 229 -8.52 10.73 -0.47
C ASN A 229 -9.12 9.39 -0.94
N PRO A 230 -9.91 8.69 -0.11
CA PRO A 230 -10.38 7.36 -0.47
C PRO A 230 -11.52 7.40 -1.49
N LYS A 231 -12.21 8.55 -1.64
CA LYS A 231 -13.28 8.70 -2.63
C LYS A 231 -12.73 8.50 -4.05
N GLY A 232 -13.27 7.52 -4.77
CA GLY A 232 -12.87 7.16 -6.12
C GLY A 232 -11.61 6.29 -6.20
N LEU A 233 -11.13 5.75 -5.07
CA LEU A 233 -10.07 4.75 -5.07
C LEU A 233 -10.64 3.33 -5.22
N GLU A 234 -9.95 2.57 -6.04
CA GLU A 234 -10.07 1.12 -6.16
C GLU A 234 -8.93 0.45 -5.40
N TYR A 235 -9.26 -0.65 -4.74
CA TYR A 235 -8.36 -1.46 -3.94
C TYR A 235 -8.38 -2.91 -4.42
N THR A 236 -7.22 -3.55 -4.35
CA THR A 236 -7.11 -5.00 -4.33
C THR A 236 -6.66 -5.40 -2.94
N LEU A 237 -7.55 -6.05 -2.20
CA LEU A 237 -7.28 -6.54 -0.86
C LEU A 237 -6.71 -7.95 -0.98
N TYR A 238 -5.75 -8.30 -0.12
CA TYR A 238 -5.12 -9.62 -0.10
C TYR A 238 -5.13 -10.18 1.31
N GLY A 239 -5.41 -11.47 1.49
CA GLY A 239 -5.32 -12.13 2.80
C GLY A 239 -5.54 -13.64 2.72
N TYR A 240 -5.43 -14.31 3.86
CA TYR A 240 -5.67 -15.74 4.06
C TYR A 240 -6.94 -15.96 4.90
N PRO A 241 -8.13 -15.60 4.38
CA PRO A 241 -9.39 -15.77 5.09
C PRO A 241 -9.63 -17.25 5.40
N SER A 242 -10.15 -17.52 6.59
CA SER A 242 -10.63 -18.83 7.04
C SER A 242 -12.16 -18.88 7.15
N LYS A 243 -12.84 -17.74 6.93
CA LYS A 243 -14.29 -17.60 7.02
C LYS A 243 -14.85 -16.70 5.93
N PRO A 244 -16.11 -16.96 5.48
CA PRO A 244 -16.89 -18.18 5.75
C PRO A 244 -16.25 -19.43 5.14
N ASN A 245 -16.40 -20.58 5.81
CA ASN A 245 -15.90 -21.88 5.34
C ASN A 245 -17.08 -22.81 5.06
N PRO A 246 -17.39 -23.17 3.79
CA PRO A 246 -16.74 -22.73 2.53
C PRO A 246 -17.08 -21.26 2.14
N PRO A 247 -16.35 -20.62 1.20
CA PRO A 247 -15.28 -21.17 0.34
C PRO A 247 -13.85 -20.98 0.89
N TYR A 248 -13.71 -20.48 2.11
CA TYR A 248 -12.43 -20.15 2.72
C TYR A 248 -12.01 -21.18 3.77
N ASP A 249 -10.73 -21.50 3.84
CA ASP A 249 -10.15 -22.47 4.79
C ASP A 249 -8.88 -21.94 5.48
N GLY A 250 -8.41 -20.75 5.09
CA GLY A 250 -7.19 -20.14 5.60
C GLY A 250 -5.93 -20.60 4.90
N GLU A 251 -6.03 -21.53 3.95
CA GLU A 251 -4.88 -22.26 3.42
C GLU A 251 -4.27 -21.65 2.17
N ILE A 252 -5.05 -20.85 1.44
CA ILE A 252 -4.61 -20.21 0.21
C ILE A 252 -4.82 -18.70 0.26
N LEU A 253 -3.94 -17.97 -0.42
CA LEU A 253 -4.08 -16.53 -0.59
C LEU A 253 -5.36 -16.24 -1.38
N ARG A 254 -6.14 -15.28 -0.92
CA ARG A 254 -7.33 -14.76 -1.59
C ARG A 254 -7.19 -13.26 -1.78
N GLY A 255 -7.99 -12.71 -2.68
CA GLY A 255 -8.11 -11.27 -2.79
C GLY A 255 -9.49 -10.81 -3.19
N CYS A 256 -9.72 -9.51 -3.04
CA CYS A 256 -10.95 -8.83 -3.44
C CYS A 256 -10.61 -7.60 -4.28
N HIS A 257 -11.26 -7.43 -5.43
CA HIS A 257 -11.34 -6.14 -6.11
C HIS A 257 -12.51 -5.35 -5.54
N SER A 258 -12.21 -4.24 -4.88
CA SER A 258 -13.19 -3.48 -4.12
C SER A 258 -12.98 -1.98 -4.30
N SER A 259 -14.08 -1.24 -4.32
CA SER A 259 -14.05 0.23 -4.36
C SER A 259 -14.28 0.79 -2.96
N PHE A 260 -13.85 2.03 -2.71
CA PHE A 260 -14.24 2.74 -1.50
C PHE A 260 -15.77 2.84 -1.39
N ALA A 261 -16.31 2.41 -0.24
CA ALA A 261 -17.74 2.28 -0.04
C ALA A 261 -18.31 3.25 1.01
N GLY A 262 -17.46 3.77 1.92
CA GLY A 262 -17.90 4.70 2.96
C GLY A 262 -16.90 4.82 4.10
N ARG A 263 -17.27 5.61 5.12
CA ARG A 263 -16.53 5.71 6.38
C ARG A 263 -17.37 5.16 7.50
N ASP A 264 -16.73 4.48 8.44
CA ASP A 264 -17.36 4.05 9.69
C ASP A 264 -17.11 5.11 10.77
N ASN A 265 -18.02 6.07 10.88
CA ASN A 265 -18.03 7.06 11.94
C ASN A 265 -19.03 6.69 13.06
N GLY A 266 -19.26 5.39 13.28
CA GLY A 266 -20.00 4.89 14.42
C GLY A 266 -19.42 5.38 15.75
N SER A 267 -20.25 5.38 16.79
CA SER A 267 -19.99 6.05 18.07
C SER A 267 -18.71 5.60 18.81
N SER A 268 -18.21 4.38 18.53
CA SER A 268 -16.98 3.82 19.10
C SER A 268 -15.71 4.17 18.29
N ASN A 269 -15.86 4.72 17.09
CA ASN A 269 -14.75 5.07 16.20
C ASN A 269 -14.32 6.52 16.37
N LEU A 270 -13.01 6.72 16.39
CA LEU A 270 -12.39 8.04 16.53
C LEU A 270 -11.93 8.57 15.17
N ALA A 271 -11.94 9.88 15.00
CA ALA A 271 -11.29 10.48 13.84
C ALA A 271 -9.77 10.18 13.87
N PRO A 272 -9.15 9.82 12.73
CA PRO A 272 -9.80 9.60 11.44
C PRO A 272 -10.55 8.27 11.39
N TYR A 273 -11.81 8.33 10.94
CA TYR A 273 -12.69 7.18 10.86
C TYR A 273 -12.15 6.09 9.93
N PRO A 274 -12.32 4.79 10.27
CA PRO A 274 -12.09 3.68 9.37
C PRO A 274 -12.80 3.87 8.03
N ILE A 275 -12.23 3.25 7.00
CA ILE A 275 -12.81 3.24 5.66
C ILE A 275 -13.36 1.84 5.36
N ALA A 276 -14.46 1.80 4.63
CA ALA A 276 -15.05 0.58 4.11
C ALA A 276 -14.71 0.42 2.63
N ALA A 277 -14.48 -0.83 2.21
CA ALA A 277 -14.42 -1.23 0.82
C ALA A 277 -15.44 -2.34 0.55
N SER A 278 -15.95 -2.38 -0.68
CA SER A 278 -16.92 -3.37 -1.13
C SER A 278 -16.82 -3.56 -2.65
N PRO A 279 -17.06 -4.77 -3.18
CA PRO A 279 -17.38 -6.01 -2.46
C PRO A 279 -16.12 -6.77 -1.99
N CYS A 280 -16.19 -7.40 -0.82
CA CYS A 280 -15.20 -8.37 -0.33
C CYS A 280 -15.79 -9.27 0.76
N TYR A 281 -15.79 -10.58 0.56
CA TYR A 281 -16.35 -11.55 1.52
C TYR A 281 -15.30 -12.18 2.44
N MET A 282 -14.04 -11.79 2.34
CA MET A 282 -12.99 -12.24 3.25
C MET A 282 -13.31 -11.80 4.69
N GLN A 283 -13.29 -12.74 5.64
CA GLN A 283 -13.49 -12.47 7.07
C GLN A 283 -12.27 -12.92 7.91
N GLN A 284 -12.48 -13.54 9.07
CA GLN A 284 -11.44 -13.91 10.02
C GLN A 284 -10.27 -14.64 9.32
N GLY A 285 -9.04 -14.28 9.67
CA GLY A 285 -7.80 -14.76 9.04
C GLY A 285 -7.27 -13.84 7.93
N ALA A 286 -8.15 -13.09 7.24
CA ALA A 286 -7.71 -12.06 6.30
C ALA A 286 -7.17 -10.80 6.99
N SER A 287 -7.45 -10.64 8.29
CA SER A 287 -6.96 -9.56 9.15
C SER A 287 -5.48 -9.25 8.93
N GLY A 288 -5.15 -7.97 8.80
CA GLY A 288 -3.81 -7.47 8.47
C GLY A 288 -3.42 -7.54 7.01
N GLY A 289 -4.25 -8.17 6.18
CA GLY A 289 -4.12 -8.19 4.74
C GLY A 289 -4.08 -6.78 4.13
N GLY A 290 -3.15 -6.52 3.21
CA GLY A 290 -2.93 -5.17 2.68
C GLY A 290 -4.00 -4.75 1.66
N TRP A 291 -4.50 -3.52 1.77
CA TRP A 291 -5.36 -2.90 0.76
C TRP A 291 -4.48 -2.16 -0.26
N VAL A 292 -4.29 -2.77 -1.44
CA VAL A 292 -3.38 -2.27 -2.47
C VAL A 292 -4.15 -1.46 -3.51
N THR A 293 -3.87 -0.17 -3.62
CA THR A 293 -4.40 0.67 -4.70
C THR A 293 -3.79 0.28 -6.06
N LEU A 294 -4.45 0.66 -7.17
CA LEU A 294 -3.95 0.45 -8.54
C LEU A 294 -2.51 0.97 -8.77
N GLY A 295 -2.04 1.92 -7.97
CA GLY A 295 -0.67 2.45 -8.01
C GLY A 295 0.38 1.61 -7.29
N ASN A 296 0.07 0.39 -6.84
CA ASN A 296 0.97 -0.48 -6.04
C ASN A 296 1.24 0.04 -4.61
N TYR A 297 0.33 0.86 -4.07
CA TYR A 297 0.42 1.38 -2.70
C TYR A 297 -0.53 0.66 -1.77
N VAL A 298 0.00 0.10 -0.68
CA VAL A 298 -0.80 -0.25 0.50
C VAL A 298 -1.27 1.05 1.15
N ASN A 299 -2.58 1.15 1.38
CA ASN A 299 -3.21 2.35 1.94
C ASN A 299 -4.22 2.05 3.06
N SER A 300 -4.36 0.78 3.45
CA SER A 300 -5.08 0.29 4.63
C SER A 300 -4.70 -1.18 4.86
N VAL A 301 -5.18 -1.76 5.94
CA VAL A 301 -5.15 -3.20 6.23
C VAL A 301 -6.55 -3.70 6.54
N VAL A 302 -6.84 -4.97 6.25
CA VAL A 302 -8.06 -5.63 6.71
C VAL A 302 -8.05 -5.62 8.24
N SER A 303 -9.13 -5.14 8.86
CA SER A 303 -9.20 -5.02 10.32
C SER A 303 -10.43 -5.74 10.87
N TYR A 304 -11.63 -5.37 10.43
CA TYR A 304 -12.88 -5.94 10.94
C TYR A 304 -13.99 -5.94 9.88
N GLY A 305 -15.11 -6.55 10.23
CA GLY A 305 -16.38 -6.53 9.51
C GLY A 305 -17.53 -6.55 10.51
N TYR A 306 -18.76 -6.48 10.01
CA TYR A 306 -19.99 -6.59 10.82
C TYR A 306 -20.89 -7.75 10.36
N CYS A 307 -20.38 -8.65 9.50
CA CYS A 307 -21.20 -9.68 8.86
C CYS A 307 -21.84 -10.63 9.88
N ASP A 308 -21.15 -10.92 11.00
CA ASP A 308 -21.65 -11.84 12.03
C ASP A 308 -22.81 -11.25 12.85
N SER A 309 -22.69 -9.98 13.30
CA SER A 309 -23.78 -9.27 14.00
C SER A 309 -24.84 -8.66 13.06
N ALA A 310 -24.50 -8.42 11.80
CA ALA A 310 -25.37 -7.76 10.83
C ALA A 310 -25.15 -8.31 9.41
N PRO A 311 -25.83 -9.41 9.05
CA PRO A 311 -25.64 -10.09 7.78
C PRO A 311 -25.87 -9.25 6.51
N SER A 312 -26.63 -8.16 6.61
CA SER A 312 -26.82 -7.20 5.51
C SER A 312 -25.53 -6.45 5.12
N THR A 313 -24.51 -6.48 5.97
CA THR A 313 -23.20 -5.87 5.76
C THR A 313 -22.13 -6.86 5.26
N CYS A 314 -22.47 -8.14 5.10
CA CYS A 314 -21.56 -9.11 4.49
C CYS A 314 -21.16 -8.64 3.09
N GLY A 315 -19.86 -8.63 2.79
CA GLY A 315 -19.34 -8.03 1.55
C GLY A 315 -18.75 -6.62 1.75
N PHE A 316 -18.97 -5.99 2.91
CA PHE A 316 -18.18 -4.85 3.35
C PHE A 316 -17.04 -5.32 4.24
N ILE A 317 -15.87 -4.74 4.01
CA ILE A 317 -14.68 -4.97 4.81
C ILE A 317 -14.09 -3.63 5.21
N PHE A 318 -13.60 -3.55 6.44
CA PHE A 318 -13.18 -2.30 7.04
C PHE A 318 -11.69 -2.32 7.36
N GLY A 319 -11.09 -1.15 7.24
CA GLY A 319 -9.69 -0.94 7.57
C GLY A 319 -9.43 0.48 8.07
N PRO A 320 -8.43 0.68 8.94
CA PRO A 320 -8.09 1.99 9.47
C PRO A 320 -7.58 2.92 8.37
N TYR A 321 -7.99 4.18 8.44
CA TYR A 321 -7.50 5.19 7.51
C TYR A 321 -6.03 5.54 7.80
N PHE A 322 -5.14 5.30 6.83
CA PHE A 322 -3.70 5.53 6.98
C PHE A 322 -3.33 7.02 6.98
N SER A 323 -3.35 7.59 8.19
CA SER A 323 -2.95 8.99 8.46
C SER A 323 -1.67 9.06 9.32
N ASN A 324 -1.59 10.04 10.23
CA ASN A 324 -0.44 10.27 11.09
C ASN A 324 -0.08 9.07 11.98
N ALA A 325 -1.05 8.30 12.50
CA ALA A 325 -0.74 7.11 13.29
C ALA A 325 0.01 6.05 12.47
N ALA A 326 -0.48 5.74 11.26
CA ALA A 326 0.19 4.83 10.32
C ALA A 326 1.58 5.35 9.90
N LYS A 327 1.72 6.67 9.66
CA LYS A 327 3.01 7.30 9.35
C LYS A 327 3.99 7.15 10.51
N SER A 328 3.55 7.41 11.75
CA SER A 328 4.39 7.29 12.93
C SER A 328 4.86 5.85 13.12
N LEU A 329 3.97 4.85 12.94
CA LEU A 329 4.36 3.45 12.94
C LEU A 329 5.40 3.15 11.87
N TYR A 330 5.16 3.56 10.63
CA TYR A 330 6.09 3.33 9.52
C TYR A 330 7.47 3.92 9.81
N VAL A 331 7.53 5.15 10.32
CA VAL A 331 8.79 5.83 10.66
C VAL A 331 9.54 5.11 11.78
N ASN A 332 8.84 4.73 12.86
CA ASN A 332 9.46 4.06 14.00
C ASN A 332 9.94 2.64 13.66
N ALA A 333 9.29 1.95 12.73
CA ALA A 333 9.72 0.64 12.22
C ALA A 333 10.85 0.72 11.16
N GLY A 334 11.38 1.91 10.87
CA GLY A 334 12.53 2.12 9.97
C GLY A 334 12.26 3.04 8.78
N GLY A 335 10.99 3.28 8.43
CA GLY A 335 10.53 4.21 7.40
C GLY A 335 11.07 3.91 6.01
N SER A 336 10.99 4.90 5.10
CA SER A 336 11.48 4.79 3.72
C SER A 336 12.98 5.05 3.61
N PRO A 337 13.66 4.50 2.57
CA PRO A 337 14.96 5.01 2.15
C PRO A 337 14.90 6.53 1.87
N PRO A 338 15.96 7.31 2.17
CA PRO A 338 15.96 8.74 1.86
C PRO A 338 15.66 9.01 0.38
N PRO A 339 14.86 10.04 0.08
CA PRO A 339 14.58 10.43 -1.30
C PRO A 339 15.85 10.70 -2.10
N LYS A 340 15.80 10.39 -3.39
CA LYS A 340 16.81 10.83 -4.35
C LYS A 340 16.35 12.13 -5.01
N ILE A 341 17.28 13.01 -5.34
CA ILE A 341 17.03 14.26 -6.07
C ILE A 341 18.02 14.39 -7.24
N LYS A 342 17.51 14.80 -8.40
CA LYS A 342 18.30 15.05 -9.62
C LYS A 342 18.01 16.45 -10.16
N LEU A 343 19.07 17.17 -10.51
CA LEU A 343 18.96 18.42 -11.26
C LEU A 343 18.72 18.10 -12.74
N LEU A 344 17.63 18.61 -13.30
CA LEU A 344 17.28 18.43 -14.72
C LEU A 344 17.76 19.62 -15.56
N SER A 345 17.56 20.85 -15.07
CA SER A 345 18.10 22.03 -15.73
C SER A 345 18.38 23.17 -14.74
N ALA A 346 19.39 23.97 -15.07
CA ALA A 346 19.83 25.12 -14.29
C ALA A 346 20.33 26.25 -15.22
N PRO A 347 20.33 27.50 -14.75
CA PRO A 347 20.97 28.59 -15.47
C PRO A 347 22.50 28.37 -15.58
N PRO A 348 23.16 29.04 -16.55
CA PRO A 348 24.61 29.14 -16.60
C PRO A 348 25.20 29.74 -15.31
N LYS A 349 26.51 29.54 -15.08
CA LYS A 349 27.22 30.08 -13.91
C LYS A 349 27.18 31.62 -13.85
N VAL A 350 27.03 32.29 -15.00
CA VAL A 350 26.85 33.74 -15.10
C VAL A 350 25.57 34.02 -15.88
N VAL A 351 24.70 34.86 -15.35
CA VAL A 351 23.46 35.28 -15.99
C VAL A 351 23.36 36.79 -16.05
N HIS A 352 22.74 37.28 -17.10
CA HIS A 352 22.48 38.70 -17.29
C HIS A 352 21.03 39.11 -17.02
N LYS A 353 20.15 38.11 -16.85
CA LYS A 353 18.74 38.31 -16.51
C LYS A 353 18.58 38.31 -15.00
N ARG A 354 17.69 39.17 -14.47
CA ARG A 354 17.28 39.18 -13.05
C ARG A 354 16.24 38.10 -12.72
N SER A 355 16.14 37.08 -13.57
CA SER A 355 15.24 35.94 -13.45
C SER A 355 15.93 34.67 -13.95
N VAL A 356 15.88 33.59 -13.17
CA VAL A 356 16.44 32.28 -13.52
C VAL A 356 15.44 31.15 -13.26
N LYS A 357 15.56 30.06 -14.02
CA LYS A 357 14.70 28.89 -13.90
C LYS A 357 15.54 27.67 -13.54
N PHE A 358 15.02 26.84 -12.64
CA PHE A 358 15.58 25.52 -12.33
C PHE A 358 14.50 24.46 -12.50
N LYS A 359 14.89 23.28 -12.95
CA LYS A 359 14.05 22.08 -12.96
C LYS A 359 14.77 20.96 -12.23
N PHE A 360 14.05 20.23 -11.41
CA PHE A 360 14.54 19.07 -10.69
C PHE A 360 13.50 17.95 -10.71
N SER A 361 13.97 16.72 -10.54
CA SER A 361 13.15 15.56 -10.25
C SER A 361 13.58 14.96 -8.92
N GLY A 362 12.66 14.22 -8.30
CA GLY A 362 12.92 13.43 -7.12
C GLY A 362 12.35 12.03 -7.31
N SER A 363 12.87 11.06 -6.55
CA SER A 363 12.30 9.72 -6.49
C SER A 363 12.37 9.17 -5.07
N ALA A 364 11.24 8.67 -4.58
CA ALA A 364 11.05 7.95 -3.32
C ALA A 364 9.68 7.26 -3.38
N ALA A 365 9.48 6.17 -2.63
CA ALA A 365 8.18 5.52 -2.52
C ALA A 365 7.10 6.49 -2.00
N THR A 366 7.49 7.36 -1.08
CA THR A 366 6.60 8.33 -0.42
C THR A 366 6.94 9.77 -0.82
N LEU A 367 7.44 10.04 -2.04
CA LEU A 367 7.87 11.41 -2.41
C LEU A 367 6.74 12.44 -2.22
N LEU A 368 6.97 13.44 -1.36
CA LEU A 368 6.01 14.50 -1.06
C LEU A 368 6.30 15.78 -1.87
N GLY A 369 7.56 16.11 -2.10
CA GLY A 369 7.94 17.30 -2.84
C GLY A 369 9.37 17.74 -2.56
N PHE A 370 9.60 19.06 -2.58
CA PHE A 370 10.93 19.63 -2.46
C PHE A 370 10.98 20.77 -1.45
N THR A 371 12.12 20.88 -0.78
CA THR A 371 12.47 22.03 0.05
C THR A 371 13.60 22.80 -0.63
N CYS A 372 13.40 24.09 -0.86
CA CYS A 372 14.37 24.98 -1.46
C CYS A 372 14.88 25.99 -0.42
N LYS A 373 16.20 26.12 -0.30
CA LYS A 373 16.86 27.21 0.41
C LYS A 373 17.56 28.10 -0.61
N TYR A 374 17.16 29.37 -0.64
CA TYR A 374 17.74 30.39 -1.51
C TYR A 374 18.63 31.31 -0.69
N ASP A 375 19.89 31.43 -1.07
CA ASP A 375 20.92 32.20 -0.37
C ASP A 375 20.92 31.90 1.14
N ARG A 376 20.83 32.96 1.95
CA ARG A 376 20.77 32.89 3.42
C ARG A 376 19.33 32.84 3.95
N ARG A 377 18.30 32.73 3.10
CA ARG A 377 16.89 32.68 3.53
C ARG A 377 16.57 31.36 4.24
N LYS A 378 15.46 31.33 4.97
CA LYS A 378 14.91 30.10 5.56
C LYS A 378 14.51 29.11 4.43
N PRO A 379 14.71 27.79 4.61
CA PRO A 379 14.21 26.80 3.68
C PRO A 379 12.68 26.87 3.58
N GLN A 380 12.14 26.70 2.37
CA GLN A 380 10.70 26.73 2.08
C GLN A 380 10.30 25.62 1.11
N THR A 381 9.03 25.21 1.13
CA THR A 381 8.49 24.26 0.15
C THR A 381 8.55 24.87 -1.26
N CYS A 382 8.87 24.06 -2.26
CA CYS A 382 8.94 24.50 -3.65
C CYS A 382 8.49 23.40 -4.63
N ALA A 383 7.97 23.82 -5.79
CA ALA A 383 7.58 22.92 -6.88
C ALA A 383 8.81 22.41 -7.65
N SER A 384 8.65 21.31 -8.43
CA SER A 384 9.71 20.70 -9.27
C SER A 384 10.32 21.66 -10.32
N LYS A 385 9.57 22.71 -10.68
CA LYS A 385 10.00 23.79 -11.56
C LYS A 385 9.92 25.09 -10.77
N ILE A 386 11.06 25.75 -10.54
CA ILE A 386 11.10 27.04 -9.85
C ILE A 386 11.60 28.15 -10.76
N THR A 387 11.02 29.33 -10.59
CA THR A 387 11.52 30.56 -11.21
C THR A 387 11.85 31.54 -10.09
N ILE A 388 13.12 31.93 -9.99
CA ILE A 388 13.58 32.94 -9.03
C ILE A 388 13.64 34.27 -9.78
N LYS A 389 12.76 35.22 -9.41
CA LYS A 389 12.65 36.55 -10.03
C LYS A 389 13.30 37.61 -9.14
N ARG A 390 13.45 38.82 -9.68
CA ARG A 390 13.94 40.03 -8.97
C ARG A 390 15.33 39.83 -8.31
N LEU A 391 16.21 39.07 -8.96
CA LEU A 391 17.57 38.80 -8.46
C LEU A 391 18.38 40.09 -8.42
N SER A 392 19.10 40.37 -7.32
CA SER A 392 20.09 41.45 -7.28
C SER A 392 21.34 41.07 -8.09
N PRO A 393 22.16 42.04 -8.54
CA PRO A 393 23.51 41.73 -9.01
C PRO A 393 24.33 41.09 -7.89
N GLY A 394 25.08 40.04 -8.18
CA GLY A 394 25.88 39.34 -7.17
C GLY A 394 25.87 37.82 -7.30
N LYS A 395 26.50 37.15 -6.33
CA LYS A 395 26.52 35.69 -6.23
C LYS A 395 25.25 35.21 -5.51
N HIS A 396 24.64 34.17 -6.06
CA HIS A 396 23.49 33.50 -5.48
C HIS A 396 23.72 32.01 -5.41
N THR A 397 23.05 31.36 -4.46
CA THR A 397 23.08 29.91 -4.27
C THR A 397 21.69 29.38 -4.01
N LEU A 398 21.32 28.34 -4.76
CA LEU A 398 20.13 27.53 -4.52
C LEU A 398 20.56 26.18 -3.96
N ARG A 399 19.94 25.76 -2.85
CA ARG A 399 20.01 24.39 -2.34
C ARG A 399 18.62 23.77 -2.38
N VAL A 400 18.50 22.56 -2.91
CA VAL A 400 17.23 21.85 -3.03
C VAL A 400 17.37 20.44 -2.45
N TRP A 401 16.42 20.03 -1.63
CA TRP A 401 16.26 18.66 -1.13
C TRP A 401 14.94 18.10 -1.62
N ALA A 402 14.91 16.81 -1.96
CA ALA A 402 13.65 16.08 -2.07
C ALA A 402 13.19 15.70 -0.65
N VAL A 403 11.89 15.67 -0.42
CA VAL A 403 11.27 15.35 0.87
C VAL A 403 10.16 14.33 0.64
N ASP A 404 10.06 13.33 1.50
CA ASP A 404 8.97 12.37 1.48
C ASP A 404 7.84 12.69 2.48
N GLN A 405 6.77 11.90 2.46
CA GLN A 405 5.58 12.06 3.30
C GLN A 405 5.87 11.86 4.79
N THR A 406 7.00 11.22 5.12
CA THR A 406 7.48 11.05 6.50
C THR A 406 8.33 12.23 6.99
N GLY A 407 8.62 13.19 6.10
CA GLY A 407 9.47 14.35 6.39
C GLY A 407 10.97 14.10 6.16
N LYS A 408 11.37 12.90 5.69
CA LYS A 408 12.77 12.55 5.43
C LYS A 408 13.27 13.30 4.21
N LYS A 409 14.43 13.94 4.33
CA LYS A 409 15.08 14.67 3.24
C LYS A 409 16.05 13.76 2.49
N SER A 410 16.31 14.09 1.24
CA SER A 410 17.40 13.48 0.47
C SER A 410 18.74 13.64 1.19
N LYS A 411 19.53 12.55 1.26
CA LYS A 411 20.86 12.56 1.92
C LYS A 411 21.75 13.70 1.38
N ARG A 412 21.66 13.97 0.07
CA ARG A 412 22.36 15.06 -0.59
C ARG A 412 21.36 16.10 -1.11
N ALA A 413 21.76 17.37 -1.02
CA ALA A 413 21.07 18.47 -1.69
C ALA A 413 21.62 18.66 -3.10
N VAL A 414 20.78 19.07 -4.05
CA VAL A 414 21.27 19.75 -5.25
C VAL A 414 21.70 21.16 -4.84
N VAL A 415 22.97 21.48 -5.05
CA VAL A 415 23.53 22.82 -4.77
C VAL A 415 23.97 23.47 -6.07
N ARG A 416 23.46 24.66 -6.36
CA ARG A 416 23.83 25.43 -7.55
C ARG A 416 24.10 26.89 -7.21
N SER A 417 25.30 27.35 -7.56
CA SER A 417 25.69 28.74 -7.46
C SER A 417 25.77 29.40 -8.84
N PHE A 418 25.33 30.65 -8.92
CA PHE A 418 25.36 31.46 -10.15
C PHE A 418 25.56 32.94 -9.81
N LYS A 419 26.09 33.73 -10.75
CA LYS A 419 26.32 35.17 -10.59
C LYS A 419 25.43 35.97 -11.55
N VAL A 420 24.69 36.92 -11.02
CA VAL A 420 23.93 37.89 -11.82
C VAL A 420 24.83 39.09 -12.10
N LYS A 421 25.07 39.38 -13.38
CA LYS A 421 25.79 40.58 -13.84
C LYS A 421 24.83 41.47 -14.62
N LEU A 422 24.87 42.77 -14.39
CA LEU A 422 24.18 43.73 -15.27
C LEU A 422 24.79 43.64 -16.68
N ARG A 423 23.96 43.73 -17.72
CA ARG A 423 24.50 44.03 -19.06
C ARG A 423 25.12 45.42 -18.99
N ARG A 424 26.38 45.58 -19.40
CA ARG A 424 26.89 46.92 -19.74
C ARG A 424 25.98 47.42 -20.87
N ARG A 425 25.40 48.60 -20.66
CA ARG A 425 24.70 49.32 -21.72
C ARG A 425 25.72 49.78 -22.75
#